data_AF-A0A8M1KDT4-F1
#
_entry.id   AF-A0A8M1KDT4-F1
#
_cell.length_a   1.000
_cell.length_b   1.000
_cell.length_c   1.000
_cell.angle_alpha   90.00
_cell.angle_beta   90.00
_cell.angle_gamma   90.00
#
_symmetry.space_group_name_H-M   'P 1'
#
loop_
_entity.id
_entity.type
_entity.pdbx_description
1 polymer ?
#
loop_
_entity_poly.entity_id
_entity_poly.type
_entity_poly.pdbx_seq_one_letter_code
_entity_poly.pdbx_strand_id
1 'polypeptide(L)'
;MTKRDKEREGLLENMTSEVETSKRQLESLEKELQDRNSQLQDLRTQLQEQSRELEERNRQLEERDRQLEERDRQLEERYRQLEENNEEKITLLTESRKRLVEIEQTKQQLKEKNEEMEKTKQKTKQQLKERNKLLQERETDLENMTKKEKEREGLLENMTSEVETSKRQLESLEKELQDRNSQLQDLRTQLQEQGRELEERNRQLEERDTQLEQRDRQLLEKEREHLTVGGESPGPAPPVSPAVSELRLVLLGGSTAGKRAAGNTILGTEEFGRQASTHTLTHTSTETQHSESRQGEVAGRRVTVVETPDWFCSGLSEKDLRQDVGLCVRLSAPGPHAFLLVIPVEPSEGEERRMLEKMEDMFGESCWGHTLILFTHAEGLRERSVEELLQTGSQELQQLVEKCGNRCHLLNVKDRPDDTKITQLLEKIEEMVSGNRERFYSSETYQEAEKQLREIERRIQKEREVEERKLREEREKREELDKHMQESLNKMDGEIKQNEGEIRILNERTTELERKMKEERDEVKKREMEKEETSNRQMEEKNREMEGKNREMERMKLDVLQLQDRLRVERGRVGVRVQRAIVGVPAFISRNSSGWLVHYIISNI
;
A
#
# COMPACT_ATOMS: atom_id res chain seq x y z
N MET A 1 164.26 24.57 24.96
CA MET A 1 163.08 24.45 25.85
C MET A 1 163.56 24.23 27.28
N THR A 2 162.99 24.97 28.22
CA THR A 2 163.18 24.86 29.67
C THR A 2 162.11 23.96 30.28
N LYS A 3 162.23 23.61 31.57
CA LYS A 3 161.18 22.87 32.30
C LYS A 3 159.81 23.56 32.22
N ARG A 4 159.82 24.89 32.26
CA ARG A 4 158.65 25.78 32.21
C ARG A 4 157.90 25.71 30.87
N ASP A 5 158.58 25.34 29.80
CA ASP A 5 157.98 25.22 28.47
C ASP A 5 157.17 23.92 28.38
N LYS A 6 157.72 22.80 28.88
CA LYS A 6 156.99 21.52 28.98
C LYS A 6 155.82 21.56 29.95
N GLU A 7 155.96 22.31 31.05
CA GLU A 7 154.85 22.54 32.00
C GLU A 7 153.70 23.33 31.33
N ARG A 8 154.00 24.26 30.41
CA ARG A 8 152.99 24.95 29.58
C ARG A 8 152.42 24.06 28.47
N GLU A 9 153.25 23.26 27.82
CA GLU A 9 152.86 22.32 26.75
C GLU A 9 151.85 21.29 27.27
N GLY A 10 152.13 20.66 28.41
CA GLY A 10 151.20 19.72 29.05
C GLY A 10 149.92 20.39 29.60
N LEU A 11 149.99 21.64 30.05
CA LEU A 11 148.78 22.43 30.39
C LEU A 11 147.92 22.70 29.16
N LEU A 12 148.54 23.02 28.01
CA LEU A 12 147.83 23.23 26.75
C LEU A 12 147.24 21.93 26.19
N GLU A 13 147.93 20.80 26.29
CA GLU A 13 147.36 19.49 25.93
C GLU A 13 146.16 19.14 26.82
N ASN A 14 146.26 19.31 28.15
CA ASN A 14 145.13 19.11 29.06
C ASN A 14 143.93 19.99 28.68
N MET A 15 144.13 21.31 28.56
CA MET A 15 143.08 22.26 28.16
C MET A 15 142.49 21.93 26.78
N THR A 16 143.30 21.44 25.84
CA THR A 16 142.82 21.01 24.52
C THR A 16 141.96 19.75 24.63
N SER A 17 142.33 18.79 25.49
CA SER A 17 141.52 17.60 25.75
C SER A 17 140.22 17.91 26.51
N GLU A 18 140.23 18.90 27.41
CA GLU A 18 139.04 19.43 28.11
C GLU A 18 138.10 20.14 27.13
N VAL A 19 138.63 20.92 26.19
CA VAL A 19 137.86 21.54 25.10
C VAL A 19 137.30 20.48 24.13
N GLU A 20 138.08 19.47 23.73
CA GLU A 20 137.58 18.39 22.87
C GLU A 20 136.51 17.54 23.54
N THR A 21 136.66 17.21 24.83
CA THR A 21 135.64 16.46 25.57
C THR A 21 134.38 17.28 25.81
N SER A 22 134.52 18.58 26.12
CA SER A 22 133.40 19.53 26.19
C SER A 22 132.68 19.66 24.84
N LYS A 23 133.42 19.70 23.73
CA LYS A 23 132.86 19.76 22.37
C LYS A 23 132.07 18.50 22.02
N ARG A 24 132.59 17.30 22.35
CA ARG A 24 131.87 16.03 22.15
C ARG A 24 130.63 15.92 23.05
N GLN A 25 130.66 16.50 24.26
CA GLN A 25 129.49 16.61 25.12
C GLN A 25 128.43 17.56 24.53
N LEU A 26 128.84 18.72 24.00
CA LEU A 26 127.94 19.64 23.30
C LEU A 26 127.32 18.99 22.05
N GLU A 27 128.11 18.35 21.19
CA GLU A 27 127.62 17.62 20.01
C GLU A 27 126.61 16.51 20.39
N SER A 28 126.84 15.83 21.52
CA SER A 28 125.90 14.84 22.05
C SER A 28 124.61 15.46 22.60
N LEU A 29 124.68 16.63 23.24
CA LEU A 29 123.53 17.36 23.78
C LEU A 29 122.72 18.05 22.68
N GLU A 30 123.37 18.59 21.65
CA GLU A 30 122.73 19.14 20.45
C GLU A 30 121.92 18.06 19.73
N LYS A 31 122.49 16.84 19.59
CA LYS A 31 121.76 15.71 19.04
C LYS A 31 120.58 15.31 19.94
N GLU A 32 120.77 15.20 21.25
CA GLU A 32 119.68 14.85 22.17
C GLU A 32 118.55 15.90 22.18
N LEU A 33 118.90 17.19 22.02
CA LEU A 33 117.94 18.28 21.82
C LEU A 33 117.22 18.17 20.47
N GLN A 34 117.92 17.81 19.39
CA GLN A 34 117.32 17.59 18.08
C GLN A 34 116.33 16.41 18.11
N ASP A 35 116.74 15.26 18.68
CA ASP A 35 115.91 14.06 18.81
C ASP A 35 114.66 14.36 19.67
N ARG A 36 114.80 15.09 20.79
CA ARG A 36 113.67 15.58 21.60
C ARG A 36 112.77 16.56 20.84
N ASN A 37 113.32 17.43 20.02
CA ASN A 37 112.54 18.40 19.25
C ASN A 37 111.70 17.72 18.16
N SER A 38 112.21 16.67 17.50
CA SER A 38 111.39 15.81 16.64
C SER A 38 110.26 15.12 17.42
N GLN A 39 110.56 14.53 18.58
CA GLN A 39 109.53 13.90 19.43
C GLN A 39 108.43 14.89 19.84
N LEU A 40 108.78 16.16 20.12
CA LEU A 40 107.80 17.22 20.41
C LEU A 40 106.99 17.64 19.18
N GLN A 41 107.55 17.57 17.97
CA GLN A 41 106.80 17.81 16.72
C GLN A 41 105.83 16.65 16.42
N ASP A 42 106.26 15.40 16.63
CA ASP A 42 105.40 14.22 16.47
C ASP A 42 104.23 14.25 17.47
N LEU A 43 104.50 14.49 18.75
CA LEU A 43 103.47 14.63 19.79
C LEU A 43 102.53 15.80 19.52
N ARG A 44 103.04 16.93 19.02
CA ARG A 44 102.19 18.08 18.63
C ARG A 44 101.27 17.72 17.46
N THR A 45 101.76 16.97 16.49
CA THR A 45 100.97 16.51 15.34
C THR A 45 99.87 15.54 15.79
N GLN A 46 100.19 14.57 16.65
CA GLN A 46 99.22 13.64 17.25
C GLN A 46 98.14 14.37 18.06
N LEU A 47 98.51 15.38 18.85
CA LEU A 47 97.55 16.21 19.61
C LEU A 47 96.63 17.03 18.69
N GLN A 48 97.13 17.53 17.55
CA GLN A 48 96.30 18.22 16.56
C GLN A 48 95.33 17.27 15.85
N GLU A 49 95.76 16.04 15.54
CA GLU A 49 94.90 15.01 14.95
C GLU A 49 93.81 14.55 15.94
N GLN A 50 94.16 14.27 17.20
CA GLN A 50 93.20 13.96 18.27
C GLN A 50 92.21 15.10 18.52
N SER A 51 92.66 16.36 18.49
CA SER A 51 91.77 17.53 18.62
C SER A 51 90.74 17.57 17.49
N ARG A 52 91.17 17.32 16.25
CA ARG A 52 90.29 17.25 15.08
C ARG A 52 89.31 16.08 15.15
N GLU A 53 89.72 14.91 15.64
CA GLU A 53 88.79 13.80 15.88
C GLU A 53 87.72 14.16 16.93
N LEU A 54 88.09 14.91 17.99
CA LEU A 54 87.15 15.34 19.03
C LEU A 54 86.16 16.38 18.49
N GLU A 55 86.61 17.34 17.67
CA GLU A 55 85.72 18.27 16.96
C GLU A 55 84.71 17.54 16.06
N GLU A 56 85.15 16.51 15.34
CA GLU A 56 84.29 15.71 14.47
C GLU A 56 83.29 14.86 15.28
N ARG A 57 83.74 14.22 16.37
CA ARG A 57 82.87 13.48 17.29
C ARG A 57 81.83 14.39 17.95
N ASN A 58 82.21 15.61 18.35
CA ASN A 58 81.28 16.58 18.92
C ASN A 58 80.20 16.99 17.90
N ARG A 59 80.57 17.26 16.64
CA ARG A 59 79.58 17.59 15.59
C ARG A 59 78.61 16.42 15.31
N GLN A 60 79.10 15.18 15.41
CA GLN A 60 78.26 13.98 15.30
C GLN A 60 77.36 13.73 16.53
N LEU A 61 77.72 14.26 17.70
CA LEU A 61 76.84 14.26 18.88
C LEU A 61 75.75 15.34 18.74
N GLU A 62 76.11 16.58 18.43
CA GLU A 62 75.13 17.66 18.18
C GLU A 62 74.06 17.27 17.15
N GLU A 63 74.48 16.60 16.08
CA GLU A 63 73.57 16.15 15.02
C GLU A 63 72.68 14.98 15.47
N ARG A 64 73.16 14.13 16.39
CA ARG A 64 72.31 13.11 17.03
C ARG A 64 71.33 13.72 18.01
N ASP A 65 71.73 14.74 18.76
CA ASP A 65 70.86 15.43 19.72
C ASP A 65 69.71 16.12 18.97
N ARG A 66 69.97 16.84 17.86
CA ARG A 66 68.92 17.36 16.96
C ARG A 66 67.97 16.27 16.44
N GLN A 67 68.51 15.10 16.09
CA GLN A 67 67.71 13.96 15.61
C GLN A 67 66.89 13.29 16.73
N LEU A 68 67.28 13.44 17.99
CA LEU A 68 66.48 13.03 19.15
C LEU A 68 65.36 14.06 19.41
N GLU A 69 65.69 15.36 19.47
CA GLU A 69 64.69 16.45 19.63
C GLU A 69 63.59 16.42 18.55
N GLU A 70 63.95 16.10 17.30
CA GLU A 70 63.01 15.93 16.20
C GLU A 70 62.09 14.70 16.40
N ARG A 71 62.65 13.58 16.87
CA ARG A 71 61.88 12.35 17.14
C ARG A 71 60.97 12.49 18.34
N ASP A 72 61.40 13.18 19.39
CA ASP A 72 60.59 13.43 20.58
C ASP A 72 59.40 14.33 20.23
N ARG A 73 59.61 15.38 19.42
CA ARG A 73 58.51 16.22 18.90
C ARG A 73 57.52 15.43 18.04
N GLN A 74 58.00 14.52 17.19
CA GLN A 74 57.15 13.62 16.40
C GLN A 74 56.42 12.58 17.26
N LEU A 75 56.95 12.21 18.43
CA LEU A 75 56.25 11.39 19.41
C LEU A 75 55.16 12.19 20.13
N GLU A 76 55.44 13.41 20.59
CA GLU A 76 54.45 14.31 21.21
C GLU A 76 53.26 14.59 20.28
N GLU A 77 53.51 14.85 18.99
CA GLU A 77 52.44 15.06 18.01
C GLU A 77 51.57 13.81 17.84
N ARG A 78 52.19 12.62 17.75
CA ARG A 78 51.47 11.34 17.67
C ARG A 78 50.69 11.02 18.95
N TYR A 79 51.20 11.37 20.12
CA TYR A 79 50.47 11.21 21.37
C TYR A 79 49.23 12.10 21.39
N ARG A 80 49.35 13.39 21.01
CA ARG A 80 48.19 14.31 20.94
C ARG A 80 47.14 13.83 19.93
N GLN A 81 47.55 13.44 18.73
CA GLN A 81 46.64 12.85 17.74
C GLN A 81 45.93 11.60 18.29
N LEU A 82 46.63 10.77 19.08
CA LEU A 82 46.04 9.57 19.68
C LEU A 82 45.12 9.88 20.87
N GLU A 83 45.32 10.97 21.59
CA GLU A 83 44.38 11.49 22.59
C GLU A 83 43.11 12.03 21.91
N GLU A 84 43.24 12.91 20.93
CA GLU A 84 42.13 13.48 20.14
C GLU A 84 41.25 12.37 19.51
N ASN A 85 41.87 11.39 18.83
CA ASN A 85 41.16 10.23 18.27
C ASN A 85 40.45 9.37 19.35
N ASN A 86 40.96 9.32 20.57
CA ASN A 86 40.29 8.60 21.67
C ASN A 86 39.10 9.39 22.23
N GLU A 87 39.17 10.72 22.31
CA GLU A 87 38.03 11.56 22.73
C GLU A 87 36.88 11.53 21.70
N GLU A 88 37.19 11.60 20.41
CA GLU A 88 36.18 11.39 19.34
C GLU A 88 35.55 10.00 19.44
N LYS A 89 36.35 8.96 19.67
CA LYS A 89 35.84 7.58 19.85
C LYS A 89 34.98 7.43 21.10
N ILE A 90 35.33 8.08 22.21
CA ILE A 90 34.55 8.07 23.46
C ILE A 90 33.22 8.81 23.29
N THR A 91 33.20 9.95 22.59
CA THR A 91 31.97 10.69 22.31
C THR A 91 31.04 9.92 21.36
N LEU A 92 31.56 9.34 20.28
CA LEU A 92 30.80 8.47 19.36
C LEU A 92 30.24 7.22 20.05
N LEU A 93 31.01 6.56 20.92
CA LEU A 93 30.54 5.43 21.74
C LEU A 93 29.46 5.86 22.73
N THR A 94 29.58 7.05 23.32
CA THR A 94 28.60 7.61 24.25
C THR A 94 27.28 7.93 23.55
N GLU A 95 27.32 8.50 22.35
CA GLU A 95 26.11 8.77 21.57
C GLU A 95 25.46 7.48 21.08
N SER A 96 26.24 6.52 20.56
CA SER A 96 25.76 5.20 20.18
C SER A 96 25.05 4.50 21.33
N ARG A 97 25.57 4.64 22.57
CA ARG A 97 24.94 4.10 23.78
C ARG A 97 23.63 4.79 24.16
N LYS A 98 23.45 6.09 23.88
CA LYS A 98 22.16 6.79 24.05
C LYS A 98 21.12 6.24 23.06
N ARG A 99 21.47 6.18 21.77
CA ARG A 99 20.61 5.65 20.70
C ARG A 99 20.17 4.20 21.00
N LEU A 100 21.04 3.36 21.57
CA LEU A 100 20.67 1.99 22.00
C LEU A 100 19.62 1.97 23.13
N VAL A 101 19.64 2.92 24.07
CA VAL A 101 18.62 3.03 25.13
C VAL A 101 17.28 3.48 24.55
N GLU A 102 17.28 4.43 23.61
CA GLU A 102 16.09 4.90 22.89
C GLU A 102 15.45 3.78 22.04
N ILE A 103 16.27 2.95 21.39
CA ILE A 103 15.82 1.76 20.64
C ILE A 103 15.17 0.73 21.58
N GLU A 104 15.76 0.45 22.74
CA GLU A 104 15.17 -0.52 23.69
C GLU A 104 13.86 0.01 24.33
N GLN A 105 13.75 1.33 24.56
CA GLN A 105 12.51 1.98 25.01
C GLN A 105 11.39 1.89 23.96
N THR A 106 11.67 2.23 22.69
CA THR A 106 10.67 2.16 21.61
C THR A 106 10.23 0.72 21.32
N LYS A 107 11.16 -0.24 21.39
CA LYS A 107 10.89 -1.68 21.33
C LYS A 107 9.96 -2.17 22.45
N GLN A 108 10.14 -1.69 23.69
CA GLN A 108 9.23 -2.01 24.79
C GLN A 108 7.83 -1.40 24.58
N GLN A 109 7.73 -0.15 24.12
CA GLN A 109 6.43 0.46 23.77
C GLN A 109 5.71 -0.28 22.64
N LEU A 110 6.44 -0.76 21.63
CA LEU A 110 5.88 -1.58 20.54
C LEU A 110 5.37 -2.92 21.06
N LYS A 111 6.09 -3.56 22.00
CA LYS A 111 5.65 -4.80 22.65
C LYS A 111 4.34 -4.60 23.41
N GLU A 112 4.23 -3.54 24.21
CA GLU A 112 3.02 -3.22 24.99
C GLU A 112 1.81 -2.99 24.08
N LYS A 113 1.97 -2.20 23.00
CA LYS A 113 0.94 -2.00 21.97
C LYS A 113 0.53 -3.30 21.28
N ASN A 114 1.47 -4.20 21.01
CA ASN A 114 1.18 -5.49 20.40
C ASN A 114 0.38 -6.41 21.34
N GLU A 115 0.68 -6.39 22.64
CA GLU A 115 -0.11 -7.11 23.65
C GLU A 115 -1.53 -6.54 23.81
N GLU A 116 -1.71 -5.22 23.70
CA GLU A 116 -3.04 -4.58 23.67
C GLU A 116 -3.83 -4.93 22.40
N MET A 117 -3.15 -4.97 21.25
CA MET A 117 -3.73 -5.36 19.96
C MET A 117 -4.24 -6.80 19.98
N GLU A 118 -3.45 -7.76 20.49
CA GLU A 118 -3.89 -9.16 20.61
C GLU A 118 -5.06 -9.33 21.61
N LYS A 119 -5.07 -8.59 22.74
CA LYS A 119 -6.22 -8.58 23.67
C LYS A 119 -7.49 -8.07 22.97
N THR A 120 -7.37 -7.02 22.17
CA THR A 120 -8.49 -6.43 21.40
C THR A 120 -8.99 -7.37 20.30
N LYS A 121 -8.08 -8.02 19.59
CA LYS A 121 -8.33 -9.06 18.58
C LYS A 121 -8.99 -10.31 19.18
N GLN A 122 -8.62 -10.72 20.39
CA GLN A 122 -9.27 -11.82 21.10
C GLN A 122 -10.69 -11.45 21.53
N LYS A 123 -10.91 -10.24 22.06
CA LYS A 123 -12.24 -9.73 22.45
C LYS A 123 -13.19 -9.64 21.25
N THR A 124 -12.75 -9.05 20.15
CA THR A 124 -13.56 -8.93 18.92
C THR A 124 -13.87 -10.30 18.30
N LYS A 125 -12.90 -11.24 18.30
CA LYS A 125 -13.14 -12.64 17.89
C LYS A 125 -14.19 -13.35 18.75
N GLN A 126 -14.24 -13.08 20.06
CA GLN A 126 -15.28 -13.61 20.94
C GLN A 126 -16.66 -12.99 20.62
N GLN A 127 -16.73 -11.67 20.48
CA GLN A 127 -17.98 -10.97 20.12
C GLN A 127 -18.54 -11.43 18.76
N LEU A 128 -17.68 -11.71 17.78
CA LEU A 128 -18.07 -12.32 16.50
C LEU A 128 -18.65 -13.74 16.69
N LYS A 129 -18.04 -14.56 17.55
CA LYS A 129 -18.56 -15.91 17.84
C LYS A 129 -19.95 -15.86 18.50
N GLU A 130 -20.14 -14.94 19.44
CA GLU A 130 -21.43 -14.71 20.13
C GLU A 130 -22.50 -14.19 19.15
N ARG A 131 -22.15 -13.20 18.31
CA ARG A 131 -23.05 -12.67 17.26
C ARG A 131 -23.43 -13.73 16.22
N ASN A 132 -22.49 -14.59 15.80
CA ASN A 132 -22.79 -15.65 14.85
C ASN A 132 -23.73 -16.71 15.44
N LYS A 133 -23.62 -17.05 16.73
CA LYS A 133 -24.59 -17.92 17.40
C LYS A 133 -26.00 -17.31 17.41
N LEU A 134 -26.11 -16.01 17.71
CA LEU A 134 -27.39 -15.29 17.69
C LEU A 134 -28.00 -15.18 16.28
N LEU A 135 -27.16 -15.15 15.23
CA LEU A 135 -27.63 -15.23 13.84
C LEU A 135 -28.19 -16.62 13.51
N GLN A 136 -27.51 -17.70 13.90
CA GLN A 136 -28.01 -19.07 13.70
C GLN A 136 -29.33 -19.34 14.44
N GLU A 137 -29.48 -18.80 15.66
CA GLU A 137 -30.74 -18.87 16.41
C GLU A 137 -31.87 -18.16 15.63
N ARG A 138 -31.61 -16.95 15.12
CA ARG A 138 -32.56 -16.21 14.27
C ARG A 138 -32.87 -16.86 12.93
N GLU A 139 -31.90 -17.53 12.30
CA GLU A 139 -32.10 -18.31 11.08
C GLU A 139 -33.11 -19.44 11.36
N THR A 140 -32.94 -20.18 12.47
CA THR A 140 -33.91 -21.22 12.87
C THR A 140 -35.28 -20.66 13.28
N ASP A 141 -35.35 -19.48 13.89
CA ASP A 141 -36.64 -18.82 14.17
C ASP A 141 -37.38 -18.44 12.87
N LEU A 142 -36.65 -17.93 11.87
CA LEU A 142 -37.21 -17.59 10.55
C LEU A 142 -37.72 -18.83 9.81
N GLU A 143 -36.94 -19.92 9.74
CA GLU A 143 -37.39 -21.20 9.15
C GLU A 143 -38.70 -21.70 9.79
N ASN A 144 -38.80 -21.63 11.13
CA ASN A 144 -40.00 -22.00 11.87
C ASN A 144 -41.19 -21.07 11.60
N MET A 145 -40.96 -19.79 11.32
CA MET A 145 -42.01 -18.83 10.97
C MET A 145 -42.51 -19.05 9.53
N THR A 146 -41.62 -19.19 8.55
CA THR A 146 -41.98 -19.50 7.15
C THR A 146 -42.74 -20.83 7.05
N LYS A 147 -42.40 -21.83 7.88
CA LYS A 147 -43.19 -23.08 7.95
C LYS A 147 -44.64 -22.84 8.42
N LYS A 148 -44.85 -22.04 9.48
CA LYS A 148 -46.19 -21.68 9.97
C LYS A 148 -46.97 -20.83 8.97
N GLU A 149 -46.27 -19.99 8.21
CA GLU A 149 -46.87 -19.18 7.16
C GLU A 149 -47.39 -20.06 6.02
N LYS A 150 -46.61 -21.04 5.57
CA LYS A 150 -47.06 -22.06 4.60
C LYS A 150 -48.19 -22.96 5.13
N GLU A 151 -48.18 -23.27 6.43
CA GLU A 151 -49.31 -23.98 7.08
C GLU A 151 -50.60 -23.14 7.09
N ARG A 152 -50.50 -21.80 7.17
CA ARG A 152 -51.65 -20.88 7.04
C ARG A 152 -52.09 -20.69 5.59
N GLU A 153 -51.15 -20.60 4.65
CA GLU A 153 -51.41 -20.52 3.21
C GLU A 153 -52.26 -21.70 2.73
N GLY A 154 -51.89 -22.93 3.11
CA GLY A 154 -52.69 -24.12 2.81
C GLY A 154 -54.07 -24.13 3.52
N LEU A 155 -54.22 -23.52 4.69
CA LEU A 155 -55.54 -23.35 5.32
C LEU A 155 -56.42 -22.35 4.57
N LEU A 156 -55.83 -21.24 4.06
CA LEU A 156 -56.54 -20.27 3.23
C LEU A 156 -56.96 -20.88 1.89
N GLU A 157 -56.10 -21.64 1.22
CA GLU A 157 -56.43 -22.34 -0.03
C GLU A 157 -57.63 -23.29 0.14
N ASN A 158 -57.67 -24.05 1.25
CA ASN A 158 -58.83 -24.87 1.60
C ASN A 158 -60.10 -24.01 1.79
N MET A 159 -60.04 -22.93 2.59
CA MET A 159 -61.18 -22.04 2.81
C MET A 159 -61.68 -21.38 1.52
N THR A 160 -60.78 -20.96 0.61
CA THR A 160 -61.15 -20.43 -0.70
C THR A 160 -61.88 -21.49 -1.53
N SER A 161 -61.47 -22.76 -1.49
CA SER A 161 -62.18 -23.84 -2.16
C SER A 161 -63.58 -24.10 -1.59
N GLU A 162 -63.76 -24.00 -0.27
CA GLU A 162 -65.08 -24.09 0.37
C GLU A 162 -65.99 -22.92 -0.07
N VAL A 163 -65.45 -21.69 -0.13
CA VAL A 163 -66.16 -20.50 -0.62
C VAL A 163 -66.54 -20.66 -2.10
N GLU A 164 -65.67 -21.19 -2.97
CA GLU A 164 -66.02 -21.49 -4.37
C GLU A 164 -67.17 -22.51 -4.46
N THR A 165 -67.15 -23.60 -3.68
CA THR A 165 -68.25 -24.57 -3.72
C THR A 165 -69.56 -23.98 -3.21
N SER A 166 -69.51 -23.12 -2.19
CA SER A 166 -70.65 -22.37 -1.67
C SER A 166 -71.21 -21.39 -2.71
N LYS A 167 -70.34 -20.69 -3.45
CA LYS A 167 -70.72 -19.80 -4.56
C LYS A 167 -71.43 -20.56 -5.67
N ARG A 168 -70.90 -21.72 -6.10
CA ARG A 168 -71.54 -22.58 -7.12
C ARG A 168 -72.92 -23.09 -6.67
N GLN A 169 -73.13 -23.32 -5.37
CA GLN A 169 -74.44 -23.66 -4.82
C GLN A 169 -75.41 -22.46 -4.87
N LEU A 170 -74.95 -21.25 -4.53
CA LEU A 170 -75.75 -20.03 -4.65
C LEU A 170 -76.14 -19.74 -6.10
N GLU A 171 -75.21 -19.80 -7.05
CA GLU A 171 -75.48 -19.65 -8.49
C GLU A 171 -76.55 -20.64 -9.00
N SER A 172 -76.54 -21.87 -8.48
CA SER A 172 -77.58 -22.88 -8.79
C SER A 172 -78.94 -22.52 -8.18
N LEU A 173 -78.98 -21.95 -6.97
CA LEU A 173 -80.21 -21.54 -6.29
C LEU A 173 -80.82 -20.27 -6.90
N GLU A 174 -79.99 -19.30 -7.29
CA GLU A 174 -80.44 -18.10 -8.03
C GLU A 174 -81.10 -18.49 -9.34
N LYS A 175 -80.53 -19.45 -10.08
CA LYS A 175 -81.12 -19.96 -11.31
C LYS A 175 -82.47 -20.68 -11.07
N GLU A 176 -82.56 -21.48 -10.01
CA GLU A 176 -83.82 -22.14 -9.63
C GLU A 176 -84.90 -21.15 -9.16
N LEU A 177 -84.49 -20.03 -8.54
CA LEU A 177 -85.36 -18.90 -8.22
C LEU A 177 -85.79 -18.13 -9.49
N GLN A 178 -84.89 -17.93 -10.46
CA GLN A 178 -85.19 -17.28 -11.73
C GLN A 178 -86.21 -18.08 -12.55
N ASP A 179 -86.03 -19.40 -12.65
CA ASP A 179 -86.99 -20.31 -13.29
C ASP A 179 -88.36 -20.24 -12.60
N ARG A 180 -88.41 -20.29 -11.26
CA ARG A 180 -89.67 -20.12 -10.50
C ARG A 180 -90.31 -18.74 -10.70
N ASN A 181 -89.52 -17.68 -10.80
CA ASN A 181 -90.04 -16.33 -11.03
C ASN A 181 -90.64 -16.17 -12.43
N SER A 182 -90.07 -16.84 -13.45
CA SER A 182 -90.67 -16.91 -14.78
C SER A 182 -92.00 -17.67 -14.77
N GLN A 183 -92.09 -18.82 -14.08
CA GLN A 183 -93.34 -19.56 -13.88
C GLN A 183 -94.42 -18.71 -13.17
N LEU A 184 -94.01 -17.88 -12.21
CA LEU A 184 -94.91 -16.93 -11.54
C LEU A 184 -95.34 -15.77 -12.46
N GLN A 185 -94.49 -15.32 -13.40
CA GLN A 185 -94.89 -14.36 -14.44
C GLN A 185 -95.88 -14.97 -15.43
N ASP A 186 -95.67 -16.22 -15.87
CA ASP A 186 -96.60 -16.94 -16.74
C ASP A 186 -97.98 -17.11 -16.07
N LEU A 187 -98.00 -17.59 -14.81
CA LEU A 187 -99.22 -17.68 -14.00
C LEU A 187 -99.90 -16.33 -13.80
N ARG A 188 -99.14 -15.26 -13.57
CA ARG A 188 -99.69 -13.90 -13.45
C ARG A 188 -100.25 -13.38 -14.78
N THR A 189 -99.65 -13.75 -15.90
CA THR A 189 -100.12 -13.40 -17.24
C THR A 189 -101.42 -14.15 -17.55
N GLN A 190 -101.49 -15.44 -17.25
CA GLN A 190 -102.74 -16.23 -17.35
C GLN A 190 -103.85 -15.66 -16.46
N LEU A 191 -103.53 -15.21 -15.24
CA LEU A 191 -104.49 -14.54 -14.36
C LEU A 191 -104.92 -13.16 -14.87
N GLN A 192 -104.04 -12.40 -15.54
CA GLN A 192 -104.44 -11.17 -16.24
C GLN A 192 -105.28 -11.45 -17.49
N GLU A 193 -105.04 -12.57 -18.17
CA GLU A 193 -105.80 -12.96 -19.36
C GLU A 193 -107.18 -13.50 -19.00
N GLN A 194 -107.30 -14.30 -17.92
CA GLN A 194 -108.57 -14.61 -17.26
C GLN A 194 -109.26 -13.37 -16.69
N GLY A 195 -108.47 -12.42 -16.15
CA GLY A 195 -108.94 -11.10 -15.73
C GLY A 195 -109.58 -10.33 -16.88
N ARG A 196 -108.91 -10.27 -18.03
CA ARG A 196 -109.46 -9.69 -19.27
C ARG A 196 -110.64 -10.47 -19.83
N GLU A 197 -110.66 -11.79 -19.71
CA GLU A 197 -111.82 -12.62 -20.08
C GLU A 197 -113.03 -12.39 -19.17
N LEU A 198 -112.79 -12.02 -17.90
CA LEU A 198 -113.81 -11.61 -16.95
C LEU A 198 -114.24 -10.15 -17.19
N GLU A 199 -113.31 -9.23 -17.42
CA GLU A 199 -113.58 -7.84 -17.82
C GLU A 199 -114.33 -7.79 -19.16
N GLU A 200 -114.01 -8.65 -20.13
CA GLU A 200 -114.70 -8.75 -21.42
C GLU A 200 -116.12 -9.34 -21.25
N ARG A 201 -116.30 -10.34 -20.37
CA ARG A 201 -117.65 -10.80 -19.97
C ARG A 201 -118.41 -9.73 -19.19
N ASN A 202 -117.75 -8.96 -18.33
CA ASN A 202 -118.35 -7.86 -17.59
C ASN A 202 -118.67 -6.69 -18.52
N ARG A 203 -117.87 -6.45 -19.55
CA ARG A 203 -118.09 -5.51 -20.65
C ARG A 203 -119.23 -5.97 -21.56
N GLN A 204 -119.43 -7.27 -21.74
CA GLN A 204 -120.61 -7.84 -22.41
C GLN A 204 -121.87 -7.81 -21.54
N LEU A 205 -121.73 -7.87 -20.21
CA LEU A 205 -122.83 -7.62 -19.27
C LEU A 205 -123.16 -6.12 -19.21
N GLU A 206 -122.17 -5.24 -19.14
CA GLU A 206 -122.30 -3.80 -19.25
C GLU A 206 -122.76 -3.37 -20.65
N GLU A 207 -122.48 -4.11 -21.73
CA GLU A 207 -123.09 -3.90 -23.05
C GLU A 207 -124.56 -4.36 -23.08
N ARG A 208 -124.99 -5.29 -22.21
CA ARG A 208 -126.40 -5.67 -22.06
C ARG A 208 -127.14 -4.70 -21.14
N ASP A 209 -126.51 -4.29 -20.05
CA ASP A 209 -127.02 -3.28 -19.13
C ASP A 209 -126.93 -1.87 -19.72
N THR A 210 -126.06 -1.63 -20.71
CA THR A 210 -126.11 -0.44 -21.59
C THR A 210 -126.83 -0.69 -22.91
N GLN A 211 -127.29 -1.89 -23.25
CA GLN A 211 -128.43 -2.04 -24.18
C GLN A 211 -129.75 -1.71 -23.47
N LEU A 212 -129.81 -1.90 -22.14
CA LEU A 212 -130.87 -1.36 -21.28
C LEU A 212 -130.70 0.15 -21.08
N GLU A 213 -129.52 0.64 -20.66
CA GLU A 213 -129.29 2.09 -20.52
C GLU A 213 -129.27 2.83 -21.85
N GLN A 214 -128.89 2.27 -23.01
CA GLN A 214 -129.09 2.94 -24.31
C GLN A 214 -130.56 2.95 -24.75
N ARG A 215 -131.44 2.17 -24.10
CA ARG A 215 -132.88 2.33 -24.25
C ARG A 215 -133.40 3.55 -23.48
N ASP A 216 -132.78 3.87 -22.35
CA ASP A 216 -133.20 4.94 -21.43
C ASP A 216 -132.31 6.21 -21.54
N ARG A 217 -131.17 6.12 -22.23
CA ARG A 217 -130.14 7.15 -22.47
C ARG A 217 -129.86 7.30 -23.97
N GLN A 218 -130.91 7.24 -24.80
CA GLN A 218 -131.00 8.09 -26.01
C GLN A 218 -131.17 9.57 -25.63
N LEU A 219 -130.37 10.03 -24.67
CA LEU A 219 -130.37 11.33 -24.03
C LEU A 219 -128.92 11.69 -23.68
N LEU A 220 -128.29 12.50 -24.58
CA LEU A 220 -127.09 13.33 -24.38
C LEU A 220 -125.69 12.65 -24.48
N GLU A 221 -125.02 12.87 -25.62
CA GLU A 221 -123.72 13.60 -25.86
C GLU A 221 -122.60 13.63 -24.77
N LYS A 222 -121.26 13.77 -25.01
CA LYS A 222 -120.30 13.72 -26.17
C LYS A 222 -118.80 13.87 -25.68
N GLU A 223 -117.83 13.22 -26.36
CA GLU A 223 -116.43 13.66 -26.75
C GLU A 223 -115.22 14.04 -25.78
N ARG A 224 -114.05 13.34 -25.97
CA ARG A 224 -112.61 13.77 -26.22
C ARG A 224 -111.71 14.61 -25.22
N GLU A 225 -110.34 14.69 -25.25
CA GLU A 225 -109.15 13.79 -25.54
C GLU A 225 -107.72 14.48 -25.37
N HIS A 226 -106.57 13.75 -25.53
CA HIS A 226 -105.13 14.19 -25.80
C HIS A 226 -104.23 14.87 -24.68
N LEU A 227 -102.89 15.16 -24.80
CA LEU A 227 -101.64 14.33 -25.03
C LEU A 227 -100.26 15.12 -24.90
N THR A 228 -99.07 14.44 -24.84
CA THR A 228 -97.61 14.90 -24.97
C THR A 228 -96.93 15.82 -23.90
N VAL A 229 -95.60 15.93 -23.57
CA VAL A 229 -94.19 15.53 -24.04
C VAL A 229 -93.41 16.59 -24.89
N GLY A 230 -92.08 16.94 -24.77
CA GLY A 230 -90.93 16.70 -23.81
C GLY A 230 -89.49 17.16 -24.33
N GLY A 231 -88.44 17.36 -23.48
CA GLY A 231 -86.97 17.60 -23.81
C GLY A 231 -86.31 18.99 -23.42
N GLU A 232 -84.98 19.33 -23.47
CA GLU A 232 -83.64 18.64 -23.37
C GLU A 232 -82.36 19.62 -23.38
N SER A 233 -81.17 19.24 -22.81
CA SER A 233 -79.72 19.66 -23.10
C SER A 233 -79.18 21.15 -23.00
N PRO A 234 -77.89 21.57 -23.34
CA PRO A 234 -76.51 21.19 -22.83
C PRO A 234 -75.34 22.30 -22.75
N GLY A 235 -74.17 22.01 -22.11
CA GLY A 235 -72.74 22.51 -22.35
C GLY A 235 -72.26 23.96 -21.97
N PRO A 236 -70.97 24.43 -22.16
CA PRO A 236 -69.57 23.86 -22.20
C PRO A 236 -68.42 24.70 -21.44
N ALA A 237 -67.08 24.48 -21.69
CA ALA A 237 -65.85 25.12 -21.07
C ALA A 237 -64.66 25.35 -22.10
N PRO A 238 -63.32 25.66 -21.88
CA PRO A 238 -62.34 25.87 -20.73
C PRO A 238 -61.50 27.23 -20.83
N PRO A 239 -60.11 27.46 -20.88
CA PRO A 239 -58.80 26.87 -20.37
C PRO A 239 -57.61 27.86 -19.90
N VAL A 240 -56.35 27.37 -19.64
CA VAL A 240 -54.94 27.99 -19.71
C VAL A 240 -54.07 28.37 -18.44
N SER A 241 -52.75 28.05 -18.50
CA SER A 241 -51.53 28.18 -17.59
C SER A 241 -50.91 29.62 -17.39
N PRO A 242 -49.82 29.95 -16.60
CA PRO A 242 -48.57 29.17 -16.26
C PRO A 242 -47.75 29.44 -14.94
N ALA A 243 -46.77 28.58 -14.58
CA ALA A 243 -45.48 28.90 -13.88
C ALA A 243 -44.56 27.66 -13.71
N VAL A 244 -43.22 27.84 -13.63
CA VAL A 244 -42.25 26.74 -13.38
C VAL A 244 -42.13 26.44 -11.88
N SER A 245 -42.94 25.50 -11.39
CA SER A 245 -42.83 24.91 -10.05
C SER A 245 -41.88 23.70 -10.04
N GLU A 246 -41.26 23.43 -8.88
CA GLU A 246 -40.69 22.11 -8.59
C GLU A 246 -41.69 21.32 -7.75
N LEU A 247 -42.10 20.15 -8.24
CA LEU A 247 -43.04 19.25 -7.57
C LEU A 247 -42.31 17.97 -7.15
N ARG A 248 -42.73 17.41 -6.01
CA ARG A 248 -42.21 16.16 -5.45
C ARG A 248 -43.39 15.26 -5.13
N LEU A 249 -43.49 14.13 -5.81
CA LEU A 249 -44.64 13.23 -5.81
C LEU A 249 -44.21 11.88 -5.25
N VAL A 250 -44.98 11.29 -4.35
CA VAL A 250 -44.73 9.94 -3.80
C VAL A 250 -45.86 9.02 -4.25
N LEU A 251 -45.53 7.95 -4.96
CA LEU A 251 -46.50 6.98 -5.50
C LEU A 251 -46.71 5.85 -4.51
N LEU A 252 -47.94 5.70 -4.02
CA LEU A 252 -48.37 4.75 -3.00
C LEU A 252 -49.46 3.82 -3.56
N GLY A 253 -49.62 2.61 -3.01
CA GLY A 253 -50.62 1.63 -3.44
C GLY A 253 -50.05 0.21 -3.56
N GLY A 254 -50.88 -0.77 -3.96
CA GLY A 254 -50.48 -2.18 -4.08
C GLY A 254 -49.39 -2.47 -5.13
N SER A 255 -48.79 -3.67 -5.08
CA SER A 255 -47.83 -4.15 -6.09
C SER A 255 -48.43 -4.21 -7.50
N THR A 256 -49.71 -4.54 -7.61
CA THR A 256 -50.46 -4.64 -8.88
C THR A 256 -51.06 -3.32 -9.35
N ALA A 257 -51.09 -2.27 -8.53
CA ALA A 257 -51.73 -0.99 -8.85
C ALA A 257 -51.06 -0.20 -10.01
N GLY A 258 -49.91 -0.67 -10.50
CA GLY A 258 -49.22 -0.06 -11.65
C GLY A 258 -48.37 1.17 -11.31
N LYS A 259 -47.96 1.36 -10.04
CA LYS A 259 -47.15 2.49 -9.55
C LYS A 259 -46.01 2.88 -10.49
N ARG A 260 -45.12 1.95 -10.84
CA ARG A 260 -44.01 2.13 -11.80
C ARG A 260 -44.46 2.72 -13.14
N ALA A 261 -45.54 2.20 -13.70
CA ALA A 261 -46.03 2.58 -15.01
C ALA A 261 -46.74 3.95 -14.96
N ALA A 262 -47.46 4.27 -13.89
CA ALA A 262 -47.93 5.61 -13.61
C ALA A 262 -46.76 6.60 -13.46
N GLY A 263 -45.67 6.23 -12.77
CA GLY A 263 -44.46 7.04 -12.63
C GLY A 263 -43.76 7.35 -13.95
N ASN A 264 -43.54 6.33 -14.80
CA ASN A 264 -43.03 6.52 -16.17
C ASN A 264 -43.97 7.41 -17.00
N THR A 265 -45.29 7.25 -16.87
CA THR A 265 -46.29 8.07 -17.59
C THR A 265 -46.24 9.53 -17.14
N ILE A 266 -46.15 9.79 -15.82
CA ILE A 266 -46.03 11.12 -15.23
C ILE A 266 -44.73 11.83 -15.66
N LEU A 267 -43.61 11.11 -15.77
CA LEU A 267 -42.32 11.67 -16.20
C LEU A 267 -42.19 11.80 -17.73
N GLY A 268 -43.04 11.14 -18.51
CA GLY A 268 -42.96 11.09 -19.98
C GLY A 268 -41.84 10.20 -20.54
N THR A 269 -41.01 9.58 -19.68
CA THR A 269 -39.87 8.73 -20.05
C THR A 269 -39.79 7.46 -19.20
N GLU A 270 -39.09 6.44 -19.70
CA GLU A 270 -39.03 5.08 -19.09
C GLU A 270 -37.98 4.97 -17.96
N GLU A 271 -37.88 5.98 -17.08
CA GLU A 271 -36.83 6.09 -16.04
C GLU A 271 -36.82 4.96 -14.99
N PHE A 272 -37.97 4.34 -14.75
CA PHE A 272 -38.12 3.18 -13.86
C PHE A 272 -38.01 1.84 -14.64
N GLY A 273 -37.70 1.89 -15.93
CA GLY A 273 -37.45 0.73 -16.79
C GLY A 273 -38.71 0.15 -17.45
N ARG A 274 -38.51 -0.47 -18.62
CA ARG A 274 -39.54 -1.12 -19.44
C ARG A 274 -39.45 -2.64 -19.34
N GLN A 275 -40.57 -3.32 -19.09
CA GLN A 275 -40.64 -4.77 -19.25
C GLN A 275 -40.51 -5.14 -20.74
N ALA A 276 -39.64 -6.10 -21.06
CA ALA A 276 -39.39 -6.50 -22.44
C ALA A 276 -40.60 -7.23 -23.04
N SER A 277 -41.02 -6.82 -24.24
CA SER A 277 -42.16 -7.41 -24.94
C SER A 277 -41.81 -8.76 -25.57
N THR A 278 -42.08 -9.85 -24.87
CA THR A 278 -42.05 -11.23 -25.39
C THR A 278 -43.34 -11.97 -25.03
N HIS A 279 -43.90 -12.73 -25.97
CA HIS A 279 -45.21 -13.39 -25.85
C HIS A 279 -45.22 -14.61 -24.89
N THR A 280 -45.12 -14.36 -23.59
CA THR A 280 -45.45 -15.33 -22.52
C THR A 280 -45.93 -14.59 -21.28
N LEU A 281 -47.20 -14.78 -20.90
CA LEU A 281 -47.76 -14.28 -19.64
C LEU A 281 -47.29 -15.15 -18.46
N THR A 282 -46.03 -15.01 -18.07
CA THR A 282 -45.48 -15.56 -16.83
C THR A 282 -45.41 -14.45 -15.78
N HIS A 283 -46.30 -14.49 -14.78
CA HIS A 283 -46.41 -13.50 -13.71
C HIS A 283 -45.09 -13.36 -12.94
N THR A 284 -44.27 -12.39 -13.35
CA THR A 284 -42.99 -12.02 -12.75
C THR A 284 -42.85 -10.51 -12.77
N SER A 285 -43.80 -9.84 -12.09
CA SER A 285 -43.61 -8.44 -11.70
C SER A 285 -42.32 -8.34 -10.91
N THR A 286 -41.35 -7.58 -11.42
CA THR A 286 -40.16 -7.19 -10.66
C THR A 286 -40.60 -6.18 -9.60
N GLU A 287 -41.05 -6.67 -8.45
CA GLU A 287 -41.53 -5.83 -7.35
C GLU A 287 -40.44 -4.87 -6.89
N THR A 288 -40.80 -3.60 -6.74
CA THR A 288 -39.91 -2.54 -6.27
C THR A 288 -39.59 -2.78 -4.79
N GLN A 289 -38.40 -3.33 -4.51
CA GLN A 289 -38.03 -3.79 -3.17
C GLN A 289 -37.70 -2.64 -2.19
N HIS A 290 -37.28 -1.49 -2.72
CA HIS A 290 -36.93 -0.29 -1.96
C HIS A 290 -37.43 0.96 -2.69
N SER A 291 -37.70 2.03 -1.94
CA SER A 291 -38.12 3.32 -2.49
C SER A 291 -37.03 3.92 -3.39
N GLU A 292 -37.39 4.28 -4.61
CA GLU A 292 -36.51 4.89 -5.62
C GLU A 292 -37.07 6.23 -6.10
N SER A 293 -36.21 7.22 -6.33
CA SER A 293 -36.61 8.48 -6.99
C SER A 293 -36.06 8.62 -8.39
N ARG A 294 -36.80 9.37 -9.22
CA ARG A 294 -36.41 9.86 -10.55
C ARG A 294 -36.89 11.30 -10.71
N GLN A 295 -36.28 12.06 -11.61
CA GLN A 295 -36.63 13.46 -11.85
C GLN A 295 -36.65 13.75 -13.35
N GLY A 296 -37.67 14.46 -13.81
CA GLY A 296 -37.84 14.90 -15.19
C GLY A 296 -38.43 16.31 -15.28
N GLU A 297 -38.52 16.84 -16.49
CA GLU A 297 -39.22 18.09 -16.79
C GLU A 297 -40.49 17.81 -17.60
N VAL A 298 -41.64 18.19 -17.07
CA VAL A 298 -42.96 17.77 -17.54
C VAL A 298 -43.87 19.00 -17.56
N ALA A 299 -44.49 19.30 -18.70
CA ALA A 299 -45.37 20.48 -18.85
C ALA A 299 -44.78 21.78 -18.27
N GLY A 300 -43.47 22.00 -18.47
CA GLY A 300 -42.74 23.18 -17.95
C GLY A 300 -42.52 23.20 -16.44
N ARG A 301 -42.59 22.06 -15.75
CA ARG A 301 -42.39 21.91 -14.30
C ARG A 301 -41.30 20.86 -14.03
N ARG A 302 -40.47 21.05 -13.00
CA ARG A 302 -39.54 20.00 -12.55
C ARG A 302 -40.29 19.03 -11.66
N VAL A 303 -40.45 17.78 -12.06
CA VAL A 303 -41.19 16.77 -11.31
C VAL A 303 -40.23 15.69 -10.84
N THR A 304 -40.07 15.57 -9.52
CA THR A 304 -39.44 14.41 -8.88
C THR A 304 -40.52 13.42 -8.48
N VAL A 305 -40.42 12.18 -8.93
CA VAL A 305 -41.32 11.08 -8.58
C VAL A 305 -40.55 10.08 -7.73
N VAL A 306 -41.12 9.69 -6.59
CA VAL A 306 -40.65 8.59 -5.74
C VAL A 306 -41.59 7.41 -5.91
N GLU A 307 -41.09 6.28 -6.43
CA GLU A 307 -41.80 5.00 -6.45
C GLU A 307 -41.50 4.26 -5.14
N THR A 308 -42.53 3.87 -4.38
CA THR A 308 -42.35 3.04 -3.17
C THR A 308 -42.59 1.55 -3.46
N PRO A 309 -42.14 0.65 -2.58
CA PRO A 309 -42.66 -0.71 -2.47
C PRO A 309 -44.17 -0.75 -2.21
N ASP A 310 -44.75 -1.95 -2.21
CA ASP A 310 -46.08 -2.19 -1.64
C ASP A 310 -46.02 -2.20 -0.11
N TRP A 311 -46.08 -1.00 0.48
CA TRP A 311 -46.24 -0.81 1.92
C TRP A 311 -47.57 -1.33 2.47
N PHE A 312 -48.57 -1.62 1.62
CA PHE A 312 -49.94 -1.97 2.02
C PHE A 312 -50.15 -3.48 2.15
N CYS A 313 -49.38 -4.28 1.42
CA CYS A 313 -49.25 -5.74 1.56
C CYS A 313 -48.98 -6.18 3.02
N SER A 314 -49.43 -7.39 3.38
CA SER A 314 -49.23 -8.01 4.70
C SER A 314 -47.90 -8.75 4.87
N GLY A 315 -47.18 -9.06 3.79
CA GLY A 315 -45.91 -9.80 3.84
C GLY A 315 -44.67 -8.93 4.12
N LEU A 316 -44.80 -7.61 4.06
CA LEU A 316 -43.67 -6.69 4.26
C LEU A 316 -43.49 -6.40 5.76
N SER A 317 -42.29 -6.69 6.30
CA SER A 317 -42.06 -6.61 7.75
C SER A 317 -42.10 -5.16 8.26
N GLU A 318 -42.62 -4.95 9.47
CA GLU A 318 -42.73 -3.61 10.08
C GLU A 318 -41.37 -2.89 10.18
N LYS A 319 -40.29 -3.64 10.41
CA LYS A 319 -38.92 -3.11 10.42
C LYS A 319 -38.52 -2.56 9.05
N ASP A 320 -38.78 -3.33 8.00
CA ASP A 320 -38.35 -3.00 6.64
C ASP A 320 -39.25 -1.91 6.04
N LEU A 321 -40.54 -1.90 6.41
CA LEU A 321 -41.46 -0.78 6.19
C LEU A 321 -40.93 0.51 6.82
N ARG A 322 -40.61 0.53 8.12
CA ARG A 322 -40.04 1.71 8.79
C ARG A 322 -38.72 2.17 8.18
N GLN A 323 -37.87 1.23 7.75
CA GLN A 323 -36.60 1.53 7.07
C GLN A 323 -36.84 2.18 5.70
N ASP A 324 -37.82 1.70 4.93
CA ASP A 324 -38.12 2.19 3.59
C ASP A 324 -38.94 3.48 3.58
N VAL A 325 -39.87 3.67 4.53
CA VAL A 325 -40.50 4.97 4.81
C VAL A 325 -39.43 6.01 5.13
N GLY A 326 -38.41 5.68 5.94
CA GLY A 326 -37.26 6.54 6.18
C GLY A 326 -36.43 6.85 4.93
N LEU A 327 -36.33 5.91 3.98
CA LEU A 327 -35.73 6.15 2.66
C LEU A 327 -36.59 7.11 1.82
N CYS A 328 -37.91 6.91 1.77
CA CYS A 328 -38.84 7.81 1.08
C CYS A 328 -38.83 9.23 1.67
N VAL A 329 -38.77 9.39 3.00
CA VAL A 329 -38.60 10.69 3.68
C VAL A 329 -37.35 11.40 3.16
N ARG A 330 -36.22 10.70 3.06
CA ARG A 330 -35.00 11.28 2.48
C ARG A 330 -35.17 11.67 1.00
N LEU A 331 -35.78 10.80 0.19
CA LEU A 331 -35.92 10.99 -1.26
C LEU A 331 -36.95 12.07 -1.64
N SER A 332 -37.87 12.43 -0.74
CA SER A 332 -38.89 13.47 -0.93
C SER A 332 -38.62 14.77 -0.14
N ALA A 333 -37.51 14.84 0.60
CA ALA A 333 -37.10 15.98 1.42
C ALA A 333 -37.08 17.32 0.62
N PRO A 334 -37.47 18.47 1.23
CA PRO A 334 -37.91 18.66 2.62
C PRO A 334 -39.35 18.18 2.93
N GLY A 335 -40.03 17.59 1.95
CA GLY A 335 -41.40 17.09 2.08
C GLY A 335 -42.05 16.91 0.71
N PRO A 336 -42.89 15.89 0.50
CA PRO A 336 -43.63 15.72 -0.75
C PRO A 336 -44.67 16.82 -0.91
N HIS A 337 -44.84 17.30 -2.15
CA HIS A 337 -45.93 18.21 -2.51
C HIS A 337 -47.27 17.47 -2.57
N ALA A 338 -47.25 16.22 -3.05
CA ALA A 338 -48.40 15.32 -3.03
C ALA A 338 -48.01 13.85 -2.79
N PHE A 339 -48.89 13.13 -2.10
CA PHE A 339 -48.96 11.67 -2.14
C PHE A 339 -50.00 11.28 -3.19
N LEU A 340 -49.65 10.35 -4.08
CA LEU A 340 -50.55 9.81 -5.10
C LEU A 340 -50.89 8.37 -4.73
N LEU A 341 -52.11 8.15 -4.24
CA LEU A 341 -52.64 6.81 -3.98
C LEU A 341 -53.10 6.20 -5.31
N VAL A 342 -52.26 5.34 -5.86
CA VAL A 342 -52.47 4.61 -7.10
C VAL A 342 -53.40 3.43 -6.81
N ILE A 343 -54.58 3.42 -7.42
CA ILE A 343 -55.61 2.39 -7.23
C ILE A 343 -56.07 1.92 -8.63
N PRO A 344 -56.02 0.61 -8.96
CA PRO A 344 -56.49 0.16 -10.26
C PRO A 344 -58.03 0.27 -10.34
N VAL A 345 -58.54 0.48 -11.55
CA VAL A 345 -59.99 0.64 -11.85
C VAL A 345 -60.87 -0.53 -11.37
N GLU A 346 -60.28 -1.72 -11.21
CA GLU A 346 -60.88 -2.88 -10.55
C GLU A 346 -59.93 -3.32 -9.40
N PRO A 347 -60.11 -2.79 -8.18
CA PRO A 347 -59.20 -3.01 -7.04
C PRO A 347 -59.39 -4.36 -6.35
N SER A 348 -58.40 -4.77 -5.55
CA SER A 348 -58.51 -5.99 -4.73
C SER A 348 -59.33 -5.73 -3.47
N GLU A 349 -60.19 -6.68 -3.07
CA GLU A 349 -61.14 -6.46 -1.96
C GLU A 349 -60.44 -6.03 -0.65
N GLY A 350 -60.89 -4.91 -0.10
CA GLY A 350 -60.42 -4.34 1.15
C GLY A 350 -59.00 -3.75 1.10
N GLU A 351 -58.45 -3.48 -0.09
CA GLU A 351 -57.19 -2.76 -0.25
C GLU A 351 -57.30 -1.32 0.26
N GLU A 352 -58.44 -0.68 0.03
CA GLU A 352 -58.74 0.70 0.42
C GLU A 352 -58.73 0.87 1.94
N ARG A 353 -59.26 -0.10 2.69
CA ARG A 353 -59.16 -0.12 4.16
C ARG A 353 -57.72 -0.24 4.65
N ARG A 354 -56.90 -1.05 3.97
CA ARG A 354 -55.45 -1.17 4.27
C ARG A 354 -54.72 0.14 3.95
N MET A 355 -55.14 0.86 2.90
CA MET A 355 -54.61 2.19 2.57
C MET A 355 -54.98 3.23 3.64
N LEU A 356 -56.25 3.32 4.03
CA LEU A 356 -56.73 4.20 5.12
C LEU A 356 -55.90 4.02 6.41
N GLU A 357 -55.85 2.78 6.92
CA GLU A 357 -55.22 2.46 8.21
C GLU A 357 -53.70 2.73 8.20
N LYS A 358 -52.98 2.27 7.17
CA LYS A 358 -51.52 2.43 7.12
C LYS A 358 -51.07 3.85 6.78
N MET A 359 -51.84 4.60 5.99
CA MET A 359 -51.47 5.98 5.63
C MET A 359 -51.47 6.89 6.87
N GLU A 360 -52.45 6.72 7.77
CA GLU A 360 -52.49 7.44 9.04
C GLU A 360 -51.41 6.98 10.04
N ASP A 361 -51.05 5.70 10.09
CA ASP A 361 -49.93 5.21 10.93
C ASP A 361 -48.56 5.76 10.46
N MET A 362 -48.32 5.80 9.14
CA MET A 362 -47.04 6.25 8.58
C MET A 362 -46.87 7.78 8.57
N PHE A 363 -47.93 8.54 8.30
CA PHE A 363 -47.85 9.99 8.04
C PHE A 363 -48.84 10.84 8.86
N GLY A 364 -49.67 10.25 9.71
CA GLY A 364 -50.68 10.95 10.50
C GLY A 364 -51.80 11.58 9.68
N GLU A 365 -52.89 11.98 10.33
CA GLU A 365 -54.09 12.49 9.65
C GLU A 365 -53.83 13.74 8.76
N SER A 366 -52.79 14.53 9.06
CA SER A 366 -52.40 15.68 8.23
C SER A 366 -51.94 15.33 6.80
N CYS A 367 -51.54 14.08 6.55
CA CYS A 367 -51.11 13.66 5.21
C CYS A 367 -52.22 13.73 4.17
N TRP A 368 -53.47 13.49 4.58
CA TRP A 368 -54.65 13.55 3.71
C TRP A 368 -54.79 14.91 3.06
N GLY A 369 -54.36 16.01 3.70
CA GLY A 369 -54.32 17.33 3.07
C GLY A 369 -53.54 17.37 1.76
N HIS A 370 -52.50 16.54 1.63
CA HIS A 370 -51.64 16.42 0.44
C HIS A 370 -51.87 15.13 -0.38
N THR A 371 -52.94 14.38 -0.14
CA THR A 371 -53.21 13.11 -0.84
C THR A 371 -54.25 13.25 -1.94
N LEU A 372 -53.92 12.75 -3.14
CA LEU A 372 -54.79 12.66 -4.32
C LEU A 372 -54.87 11.21 -4.79
N ILE A 373 -56.06 10.75 -5.18
CA ILE A 373 -56.27 9.38 -5.68
C ILE A 373 -56.05 9.34 -7.19
N LEU A 374 -55.19 8.43 -7.63
CA LEU A 374 -54.81 8.22 -9.03
C LEU A 374 -55.34 6.87 -9.50
N PHE A 375 -56.51 6.86 -10.15
CA PHE A 375 -57.08 5.66 -10.72
C PHE A 375 -56.30 5.22 -11.95
N THR A 376 -55.75 4.00 -11.95
CA THR A 376 -55.01 3.42 -13.07
C THR A 376 -55.87 2.44 -13.87
N HIS A 377 -55.93 2.66 -15.18
CA HIS A 377 -56.73 1.82 -16.08
C HIS A 377 -55.92 0.63 -16.62
N ALA A 378 -56.55 -0.55 -16.65
CA ALA A 378 -55.93 -1.82 -17.07
C ALA A 378 -56.41 -2.24 -18.47
N GLU A 379 -55.51 -2.88 -19.23
CA GLU A 379 -55.73 -3.24 -20.64
C GLU A 379 -57.00 -4.08 -20.86
N GLY A 380 -57.89 -3.57 -21.73
CA GLY A 380 -59.11 -4.26 -22.15
C GLY A 380 -60.39 -3.87 -21.38
N LEU A 381 -60.28 -3.11 -20.29
CA LEU A 381 -61.45 -2.59 -19.59
C LEU A 381 -62.12 -1.45 -20.38
N ARG A 382 -63.40 -1.18 -20.10
CA ARG A 382 -64.13 -0.03 -20.68
C ARG A 382 -63.63 1.27 -20.05
N GLU A 383 -63.59 2.37 -20.81
CA GLU A 383 -63.48 3.72 -20.23
C GLU A 383 -64.73 3.99 -19.36
N ARG A 384 -64.52 4.24 -18.07
CA ARG A 384 -65.54 4.70 -17.11
C ARG A 384 -65.16 6.08 -16.61
N SER A 385 -66.13 6.95 -16.36
CA SER A 385 -65.90 8.20 -15.64
C SER A 385 -65.48 7.94 -14.18
N VAL A 386 -64.85 8.93 -13.52
CA VAL A 386 -64.52 8.81 -12.09
C VAL A 386 -65.81 8.68 -11.27
N GLU A 387 -66.84 9.39 -11.69
CA GLU A 387 -68.18 9.41 -11.13
C GLU A 387 -68.85 8.02 -11.18
N GLU A 388 -68.68 7.25 -12.27
CA GLU A 388 -69.10 5.85 -12.35
C GLU A 388 -68.33 4.94 -11.37
N LEU A 389 -67.02 5.14 -11.21
CA LEU A 389 -66.21 4.37 -10.26
C LEU A 389 -66.65 4.63 -8.82
N LEU A 390 -66.95 5.88 -8.46
CA LEU A 390 -67.44 6.23 -7.13
C LEU A 390 -68.86 5.71 -6.85
N GLN A 391 -69.72 5.64 -7.86
CA GLN A 391 -71.08 5.06 -7.76
C GLN A 391 -71.07 3.53 -7.68
N THR A 392 -70.08 2.86 -8.27
CA THR A 392 -69.94 1.38 -8.25
C THR A 392 -68.96 0.86 -7.20
N GLY A 393 -68.30 1.76 -6.46
CA GLY A 393 -67.23 1.45 -5.50
C GLY A 393 -67.69 0.94 -4.14
N SER A 394 -66.73 0.45 -3.36
CA SER A 394 -66.89 0.03 -1.97
C SER A 394 -67.17 1.21 -1.03
N GLN A 395 -67.73 0.95 0.15
CA GLN A 395 -67.93 1.99 1.17
C GLN A 395 -66.58 2.54 1.68
N GLU A 396 -65.57 1.67 1.71
CA GLU A 396 -64.18 1.96 2.03
C GLU A 396 -63.53 2.88 0.99
N LEU A 397 -63.78 2.66 -0.31
CA LEU A 397 -63.31 3.57 -1.36
C LEU A 397 -63.98 4.95 -1.24
N GLN A 398 -65.28 5.01 -0.94
CA GLN A 398 -65.99 6.27 -0.72
C GLN A 398 -65.41 7.04 0.48
N GLN A 399 -65.12 6.36 1.60
CA GLN A 399 -64.44 6.97 2.76
C GLN A 399 -63.03 7.46 2.42
N LEU A 400 -62.25 6.70 1.64
CA LEU A 400 -60.93 7.10 1.19
C LEU A 400 -60.97 8.34 0.29
N VAL A 401 -61.97 8.44 -0.58
CA VAL A 401 -62.22 9.59 -1.45
C VAL A 401 -62.64 10.81 -0.65
N GLU A 402 -63.50 10.65 0.37
CA GLU A 402 -63.91 11.72 1.28
C GLU A 402 -62.72 12.24 2.12
N LYS A 403 -61.92 11.35 2.72
CA LYS A 403 -60.65 11.70 3.39
C LYS A 403 -59.67 12.41 2.45
N CYS A 404 -59.60 12.00 1.18
CA CYS A 404 -58.84 12.69 0.13
C CYS A 404 -59.52 13.96 -0.44
N GLY A 405 -60.56 14.50 0.23
CA GLY A 405 -61.21 15.75 -0.17
C GLY A 405 -61.88 15.70 -1.54
N ASN A 406 -62.33 14.51 -1.98
CA ASN A 406 -62.86 14.21 -3.32
C ASN A 406 -61.85 14.41 -4.47
N ARG A 407 -60.55 14.55 -4.19
CA ARG A 407 -59.52 14.78 -5.23
C ARG A 407 -59.09 13.47 -5.89
N CYS A 408 -59.67 13.22 -7.05
CA CYS A 408 -59.38 12.06 -7.90
C CYS A 408 -58.90 12.47 -9.31
N HIS A 409 -58.07 11.63 -9.92
CA HIS A 409 -57.66 11.72 -11.33
C HIS A 409 -57.61 10.31 -11.95
N LEU A 410 -58.00 10.17 -13.22
CA LEU A 410 -57.99 8.90 -13.96
C LEU A 410 -56.85 8.92 -14.99
N LEU A 411 -55.90 8.00 -14.86
CA LEU A 411 -54.73 7.89 -15.72
C LEU A 411 -54.76 6.58 -16.53
N ASN A 412 -54.86 6.71 -17.86
CA ASN A 412 -54.69 5.59 -18.77
C ASN A 412 -53.18 5.35 -18.99
N VAL A 413 -52.72 4.19 -18.55
CA VAL A 413 -51.29 3.82 -18.49
C VAL A 413 -50.74 3.37 -19.86
N LYS A 414 -51.59 3.22 -20.89
CA LYS A 414 -51.17 2.82 -22.25
C LYS A 414 -51.31 3.90 -23.32
N ASP A 415 -51.89 5.05 -23.01
CA ASP A 415 -51.83 6.19 -23.94
C ASP A 415 -50.37 6.61 -24.12
N ARG A 416 -50.02 7.13 -25.32
CA ARG A 416 -48.82 7.97 -25.43
C ARG A 416 -48.96 9.12 -24.43
N PRO A 417 -47.87 9.64 -23.82
CA PRO A 417 -47.96 10.75 -22.88
C PRO A 417 -48.78 11.90 -23.49
N ASP A 418 -50.03 11.99 -23.04
CA ASP A 418 -50.94 13.06 -23.42
C ASP A 418 -50.63 14.18 -22.44
N ASP A 419 -49.76 15.09 -22.89
CA ASP A 419 -49.34 16.26 -22.14
C ASP A 419 -50.55 17.01 -21.54
N THR A 420 -51.73 16.93 -22.17
CA THR A 420 -53.00 17.47 -21.65
C THR A 420 -53.45 16.78 -20.36
N LYS A 421 -53.50 15.43 -20.34
CA LYS A 421 -53.91 14.65 -19.15
C LYS A 421 -52.91 14.81 -18.01
N ILE A 422 -51.61 14.76 -18.34
CA ILE A 422 -50.55 14.91 -17.34
C ILE A 422 -50.52 16.35 -16.80
N THR A 423 -50.73 17.36 -17.65
CA THR A 423 -50.89 18.76 -17.21
C THR A 423 -52.08 18.91 -16.26
N GLN A 424 -53.24 18.32 -16.57
CA GLN A 424 -54.42 18.34 -15.67
C GLN A 424 -54.16 17.65 -14.32
N LEU A 425 -53.32 16.61 -14.27
CA LEU A 425 -52.88 16.00 -13.01
C LEU A 425 -52.01 16.97 -12.21
N LEU A 426 -51.02 17.60 -12.84
CA LEU A 426 -50.12 18.55 -12.19
C LEU A 426 -50.86 19.83 -11.75
N GLU A 427 -51.83 20.31 -12.53
CA GLU A 427 -52.70 21.44 -12.18
C GLU A 427 -53.60 21.14 -10.97
N LYS A 428 -54.22 19.94 -10.90
CA LYS A 428 -54.95 19.47 -9.70
C LYS A 428 -54.05 19.39 -8.45
N ILE A 429 -52.79 18.99 -8.62
CA ILE A 429 -51.80 18.94 -7.53
C ILE A 429 -51.40 20.36 -7.09
N GLU A 430 -51.21 21.29 -8.02
CA GLU A 430 -50.89 22.69 -7.71
C GLU A 430 -52.08 23.42 -7.05
N GLU A 431 -53.31 23.16 -7.50
CA GLU A 431 -54.54 23.64 -6.84
C GLU A 431 -54.61 23.13 -5.39
N MET A 432 -54.48 21.82 -5.19
CA MET A 432 -54.44 21.19 -3.86
C MET A 432 -53.38 21.82 -2.95
N VAL A 433 -52.14 21.96 -3.45
CA VAL A 433 -51.03 22.57 -2.71
C VAL A 433 -51.29 24.05 -2.40
N SER A 434 -51.96 24.78 -3.28
CA SER A 434 -52.29 26.19 -3.07
C SER A 434 -53.40 26.41 -2.02
N GLY A 435 -54.29 25.42 -1.83
CA GLY A 435 -55.32 25.43 -0.78
C GLY A 435 -54.78 25.07 0.62
N ASN A 436 -53.61 24.43 0.70
CA ASN A 436 -52.99 24.03 1.96
C ASN A 436 -52.18 25.19 2.59
N ARG A 437 -52.06 25.15 3.93
CA ARG A 437 -51.25 26.15 4.68
C ARG A 437 -49.74 26.01 4.43
N GLU A 438 -49.30 24.82 4.05
CA GLU A 438 -47.90 24.48 3.77
C GLU A 438 -47.77 24.07 2.29
N ARG A 439 -46.69 24.51 1.64
CA ARG A 439 -46.46 24.22 0.21
C ARG A 439 -46.11 22.75 -0.07
N PHE A 440 -45.74 22.00 0.95
CA PHE A 440 -45.47 20.57 0.91
C PHE A 440 -45.78 20.00 2.29
N TYR A 441 -46.11 18.72 2.38
CA TYR A 441 -46.39 18.06 3.64
C TYR A 441 -45.15 18.10 4.55
N SER A 442 -45.29 18.65 5.76
CA SER A 442 -44.20 18.69 6.76
C SER A 442 -44.68 18.50 8.21
N SER A 443 -45.06 17.28 8.57
CA SER A 443 -45.37 16.94 9.97
C SER A 443 -44.13 17.00 10.88
N GLU A 444 -44.33 17.17 12.19
CA GLU A 444 -43.24 17.20 13.18
C GLU A 444 -42.37 15.94 13.14
N THR A 445 -42.98 14.76 12.97
CA THR A 445 -42.29 13.48 12.84
C THR A 445 -41.47 13.40 11.55
N TYR A 446 -42.00 13.90 10.42
CA TYR A 446 -41.28 13.97 9.15
C TYR A 446 -40.12 14.96 9.23
N GLN A 447 -40.32 16.16 9.80
CA GLN A 447 -39.28 17.17 9.96
C GLN A 447 -38.13 16.68 10.87
N GLU A 448 -38.43 16.02 11.98
CA GLU A 448 -37.39 15.48 12.87
C GLU A 448 -36.63 14.31 12.22
N ALA A 449 -37.32 13.42 11.50
CA ALA A 449 -36.67 12.36 10.73
C ALA A 449 -35.74 12.93 9.64
N GLU A 450 -36.20 13.91 8.87
CA GLU A 450 -35.43 14.61 7.83
C GLU A 450 -34.18 15.31 8.42
N LYS A 451 -34.35 15.98 9.57
CA LYS A 451 -33.27 16.62 10.33
C LYS A 451 -32.25 15.63 10.88
N GLN A 452 -32.68 14.48 11.41
CA GLN A 452 -31.78 13.42 11.88
C GLN A 452 -31.01 12.77 10.72
N LEU A 453 -31.66 12.51 9.59
CA LEU A 453 -31.02 12.01 8.37
C LEU A 453 -29.95 12.99 7.86
N ARG A 454 -30.28 14.29 7.76
CA ARG A 454 -29.33 15.37 7.43
C ARG A 454 -28.14 15.47 8.40
N GLU A 455 -28.30 15.05 9.66
CA GLU A 455 -27.18 14.99 10.61
C GLU A 455 -26.32 13.74 10.44
N ILE A 456 -26.93 12.57 10.28
CA ILE A 456 -26.23 11.31 10.03
C ILE A 456 -25.37 11.43 8.77
N GLU A 457 -25.90 11.99 7.67
CA GLU A 457 -25.15 12.20 6.43
C GLU A 457 -24.00 13.21 6.61
N ARG A 458 -24.22 14.30 7.36
CA ARG A 458 -23.18 15.27 7.73
C ARG A 458 -22.06 14.66 8.59
N ARG A 459 -22.39 13.66 9.42
CA ARG A 459 -21.39 12.90 10.20
C ARG A 459 -20.60 11.94 9.34
N ILE A 460 -21.27 11.14 8.51
CA ILE A 460 -20.64 10.22 7.55
C ILE A 460 -19.69 10.98 6.61
N GLN A 461 -20.11 12.16 6.13
CA GLN A 461 -19.28 13.02 5.29
C GLN A 461 -18.01 13.50 6.02
N LYS A 462 -18.14 13.99 7.26
CA LYS A 462 -16.97 14.39 8.08
C LYS A 462 -16.06 13.23 8.43
N GLU A 463 -16.61 12.05 8.69
CA GLU A 463 -15.84 10.84 8.99
C GLU A 463 -15.02 10.41 7.76
N ARG A 464 -15.60 10.46 6.54
CA ARG A 464 -14.89 10.27 5.26
C ARG A 464 -13.81 11.32 5.02
N GLU A 465 -14.10 12.60 5.23
CA GLU A 465 -13.12 13.69 5.08
C GLU A 465 -11.92 13.52 6.02
N VAL A 466 -12.14 13.06 7.26
CA VAL A 466 -11.08 12.75 8.24
C VAL A 466 -10.28 11.50 7.82
N GLU A 467 -10.93 10.48 7.25
CA GLU A 467 -10.27 9.28 6.74
C GLU A 467 -9.40 9.58 5.51
N GLU A 468 -9.92 10.33 4.53
CA GLU A 468 -9.13 10.84 3.40
C GLU A 468 -7.94 11.67 3.86
N ARG A 469 -8.11 12.56 4.85
CA ARG A 469 -7.00 13.39 5.34
C ARG A 469 -5.91 12.54 5.98
N LYS A 470 -6.26 11.52 6.76
CA LYS A 470 -5.28 10.56 7.33
C LYS A 470 -4.53 9.82 6.23
N LEU A 471 -5.22 9.37 5.19
CA LEU A 471 -4.60 8.65 4.06
C LEU A 471 -3.63 9.54 3.28
N ARG A 472 -3.93 10.84 3.14
CA ARG A 472 -3.00 11.84 2.58
C ARG A 472 -1.79 12.06 3.50
N GLU A 473 -2.02 12.28 4.79
CA GLU A 473 -0.96 12.45 5.80
C GLU A 473 -0.05 11.21 5.96
N GLU A 474 -0.55 10.00 5.69
CA GLU A 474 0.25 8.77 5.68
C GLU A 474 1.06 8.63 4.38
N ARG A 475 0.43 8.94 3.24
CA ARG A 475 1.10 8.96 1.94
C ARG A 475 2.24 9.98 1.89
N GLU A 476 2.02 11.19 2.39
CA GLU A 476 3.05 12.25 2.46
C GLU A 476 4.27 11.78 3.26
N LYS A 477 4.07 11.22 4.47
CA LYS A 477 5.15 10.65 5.29
C LYS A 477 5.88 9.48 4.60
N ARG A 478 5.15 8.69 3.79
CA ARG A 478 5.74 7.59 3.02
C ARG A 478 6.59 8.12 1.85
N GLU A 479 6.16 9.18 1.18
CA GLU A 479 6.92 9.85 0.12
C GLU A 479 8.15 10.60 0.68
N GLU A 480 8.06 11.20 1.87
CA GLU A 480 9.22 11.74 2.61
C GLU A 480 10.23 10.65 3.00
N LEU A 481 9.76 9.50 3.49
CA LEU A 481 10.62 8.37 3.86
C LEU A 481 11.32 7.75 2.65
N ASP A 482 10.59 7.51 1.55
CA ASP A 482 11.16 7.00 0.30
C ASP A 482 12.19 7.99 -0.27
N LYS A 483 11.95 9.30 -0.17
CA LYS A 483 12.92 10.35 -0.54
C LYS A 483 14.18 10.32 0.34
N HIS A 484 14.05 10.29 1.66
CA HIS A 484 15.19 10.22 2.58
C HIS A 484 16.02 8.94 2.37
N MET A 485 15.36 7.82 2.09
CA MET A 485 16.01 6.56 1.70
C MET A 485 16.79 6.72 0.39
N GLN A 486 16.21 7.34 -0.64
CA GLN A 486 16.91 7.58 -1.92
C GLN A 486 18.10 8.54 -1.76
N GLU A 487 18.00 9.59 -0.95
CA GLU A 487 19.10 10.50 -0.64
C GLU A 487 20.24 9.77 0.11
N SER A 488 19.88 8.87 1.04
CA SER A 488 20.84 8.01 1.76
C SER A 488 21.54 7.01 0.82
N LEU A 489 20.82 6.40 -0.12
CA LEU A 489 21.37 5.49 -1.12
C LEU A 489 22.31 6.23 -2.09
N ASN A 490 21.93 7.41 -2.55
CA ASN A 490 22.76 8.25 -3.42
C ASN A 490 24.08 8.66 -2.74
N LYS A 491 24.05 8.95 -1.42
CA LYS A 491 25.26 9.23 -0.63
C LYS A 491 26.17 8.00 -0.54
N MET A 492 25.61 6.83 -0.27
CA MET A 492 26.36 5.58 -0.18
C MET A 492 26.99 5.17 -1.54
N ASP A 493 26.27 5.35 -2.65
CA ASP A 493 26.78 5.15 -4.01
C ASP A 493 27.95 6.10 -4.35
N GLY A 494 27.89 7.35 -3.88
CA GLY A 494 29.00 8.30 -3.96
C GLY A 494 30.25 7.85 -3.17
N GLU A 495 30.06 7.40 -1.93
CA GLU A 495 31.13 6.87 -1.07
C GLU A 495 31.75 5.58 -1.65
N ILE A 496 30.94 4.68 -2.21
CA ILE A 496 31.41 3.49 -2.93
C ILE A 496 32.29 3.88 -4.12
N LYS A 497 31.84 4.82 -4.96
CA LYS A 497 32.61 5.28 -6.14
C LYS A 497 33.92 5.96 -5.78
N GLN A 498 33.98 6.70 -4.67
CA GLN A 498 35.24 7.21 -4.15
C GLN A 498 36.18 6.07 -3.74
N ASN A 499 35.69 5.13 -2.93
CA ASN A 499 36.47 3.99 -2.44
C ASN A 499 36.97 3.09 -3.59
N GLU A 500 36.16 2.87 -4.63
CA GLU A 500 36.57 2.16 -5.86
C GLU A 500 37.71 2.90 -6.58
N GLY A 501 37.65 4.22 -6.65
CA GLY A 501 38.73 5.06 -7.20
C GLY A 501 40.03 4.96 -6.39
N GLU A 502 39.95 5.01 -5.06
CA GLU A 502 41.10 4.87 -4.16
C GLU A 502 41.72 3.46 -4.24
N ILE A 503 40.90 2.41 -4.20
CA ILE A 503 41.32 1.02 -4.39
C ILE A 503 42.01 0.84 -5.75
N ARG A 504 41.46 1.44 -6.82
CA ARG A 504 42.08 1.39 -8.15
C ARG A 504 43.47 2.04 -8.16
N ILE A 505 43.62 3.24 -7.57
CA ILE A 505 44.92 3.94 -7.48
C ILE A 505 45.93 3.12 -6.66
N LEU A 506 45.47 2.46 -5.59
CA LEU A 506 46.30 1.58 -4.77
C LEU A 506 46.74 0.33 -5.56
N ASN A 507 45.85 -0.28 -6.35
CA ASN A 507 46.18 -1.43 -7.20
C ASN A 507 47.18 -1.05 -8.31
N GLU A 508 46.96 0.07 -9.00
CA GLU A 508 47.90 0.59 -10.02
C GLU A 508 49.29 0.83 -9.40
N ARG A 509 49.37 1.45 -8.21
CA ARG A 509 50.63 1.60 -7.46
C ARG A 509 51.27 0.27 -7.05
N THR A 510 50.46 -0.71 -6.65
CA THR A 510 50.95 -2.03 -6.21
C THR A 510 51.59 -2.78 -7.36
N THR A 511 50.93 -2.85 -8.52
CA THR A 511 51.49 -3.52 -9.72
C THR A 511 52.78 -2.87 -10.22
N GLU A 512 52.91 -1.54 -10.11
CA GLU A 512 54.14 -0.81 -10.46
C GLU A 512 55.28 -1.06 -9.46
N LEU A 513 54.98 -1.25 -8.17
CA LEU A 513 55.96 -1.69 -7.17
C LEU A 513 56.38 -3.15 -7.39
N GLU A 514 55.46 -4.06 -7.68
CA GLU A 514 55.76 -5.45 -8.03
C GLU A 514 56.66 -5.55 -9.27
N ARG A 515 56.40 -4.73 -10.29
CA ARG A 515 57.25 -4.62 -11.49
C ARG A 515 58.69 -4.22 -11.13
N LYS A 516 58.87 -3.16 -10.33
CA LYS A 516 60.18 -2.70 -9.85
C LYS A 516 60.90 -3.75 -9.01
N MET A 517 60.21 -4.36 -8.04
CA MET A 517 60.76 -5.43 -7.19
C MET A 517 61.21 -6.66 -8.00
N LYS A 518 60.54 -6.95 -9.12
CA LYS A 518 60.95 -8.00 -10.06
C LYS A 518 62.19 -7.59 -10.87
N GLU A 519 62.23 -6.36 -11.38
CA GLU A 519 63.36 -5.82 -12.14
C GLU A 519 64.64 -5.77 -11.28
N GLU A 520 64.57 -5.27 -10.05
CA GLU A 520 65.69 -5.31 -9.10
C GLU A 520 66.14 -6.74 -8.79
N ARG A 521 65.21 -7.68 -8.58
CA ARG A 521 65.52 -9.10 -8.34
C ARG A 521 66.24 -9.74 -9.53
N ASP A 522 65.81 -9.46 -10.75
CA ASP A 522 66.41 -10.02 -11.95
C ASP A 522 67.76 -9.33 -12.31
N GLU A 523 67.95 -8.05 -11.96
CA GLU A 523 69.27 -7.41 -11.94
C GLU A 523 70.24 -8.04 -10.92
N VAL A 524 69.78 -8.32 -9.69
CA VAL A 524 70.62 -8.94 -8.64
C VAL A 524 71.09 -10.32 -9.10
N LYS A 525 70.19 -11.18 -9.58
CA LYS A 525 70.55 -12.48 -10.17
C LYS A 525 71.57 -12.35 -11.30
N LYS A 526 71.40 -11.35 -12.17
CA LYS A 526 72.34 -11.11 -13.28
C LYS A 526 73.74 -10.77 -12.74
N ARG A 527 73.83 -9.86 -11.76
CA ARG A 527 75.10 -9.50 -11.09
C ARG A 527 75.71 -10.68 -10.32
N GLU A 528 74.90 -11.63 -9.84
CA GLU A 528 75.38 -12.86 -9.21
C GLU A 528 75.94 -13.85 -10.24
N MET A 529 75.22 -14.12 -11.34
CA MET A 529 75.71 -14.97 -12.44
C MET A 529 76.99 -14.40 -13.08
N GLU A 530 77.11 -13.07 -13.25
CA GLU A 530 78.32 -12.42 -13.77
C GLU A 530 79.52 -12.59 -12.81
N LYS A 531 79.30 -12.61 -11.48
CA LYS A 531 80.33 -12.91 -10.48
C LYS A 531 80.72 -14.38 -10.46
N GLU A 532 79.74 -15.28 -10.58
CA GLU A 532 80.00 -16.72 -10.62
C GLU A 532 80.77 -17.10 -11.89
N GLU A 533 80.38 -16.58 -13.06
CA GLU A 533 81.08 -16.83 -14.32
C GLU A 533 82.51 -16.27 -14.29
N THR A 534 82.72 -15.06 -13.76
CA THR A 534 84.09 -14.50 -13.63
C THR A 534 84.95 -15.25 -12.61
N SER A 535 84.36 -15.74 -11.50
CA SER A 535 85.03 -16.63 -10.55
C SER A 535 85.43 -17.96 -11.20
N ASN A 536 84.53 -18.61 -11.94
CA ASN A 536 84.77 -19.87 -12.62
C ASN A 536 85.87 -19.72 -13.70
N ARG A 537 85.85 -18.64 -14.49
CA ARG A 537 86.92 -18.33 -15.46
C ARG A 537 88.30 -18.20 -14.77
N GLN A 538 88.38 -17.54 -13.62
CA GLN A 538 89.63 -17.44 -12.83
C GLN A 538 90.07 -18.80 -12.23
N MET A 539 89.12 -19.65 -11.84
CA MET A 539 89.42 -21.00 -11.34
C MET A 539 89.93 -21.92 -12.46
N GLU A 540 89.32 -21.87 -13.64
CA GLU A 540 89.82 -22.55 -14.84
C GLU A 540 91.23 -22.10 -15.21
N GLU A 541 91.50 -20.80 -15.21
CA GLU A 541 92.83 -20.25 -15.52
C GLU A 541 93.91 -20.76 -14.55
N LYS A 542 93.62 -20.73 -13.23
CA LYS A 542 94.50 -21.30 -12.20
C LYS A 542 94.69 -22.81 -12.35
N ASN A 543 93.65 -23.55 -12.73
CA ASN A 543 93.76 -25.00 -12.97
C ASN A 543 94.64 -25.28 -14.20
N ARG A 544 94.48 -24.53 -15.31
CA ARG A 544 95.36 -24.63 -16.49
C ARG A 544 96.81 -24.29 -16.14
N GLU A 545 97.04 -23.29 -15.28
CA GLU A 545 98.38 -22.92 -14.81
C GLU A 545 99.00 -24.01 -13.92
N MET A 546 98.23 -24.59 -12.98
CA MET A 546 98.68 -25.73 -12.17
C MET A 546 98.96 -26.97 -13.02
N GLU A 547 98.12 -27.27 -14.01
CA GLU A 547 98.40 -28.35 -14.96
C GLU A 547 99.70 -28.09 -15.75
N GLY A 548 99.93 -26.86 -16.20
CA GLY A 548 101.18 -26.47 -16.86
C GLY A 548 102.41 -26.77 -15.98
N LYS A 549 102.37 -26.28 -14.73
CA LYS A 549 103.41 -26.51 -13.72
C LYS A 549 103.58 -27.99 -13.36
N ASN A 550 102.49 -28.77 -13.33
CA ASN A 550 102.56 -30.20 -13.03
C ASN A 550 103.16 -30.99 -14.20
N ARG A 551 102.79 -30.68 -15.46
CA ARG A 551 103.42 -31.23 -16.67
C ARG A 551 104.90 -30.85 -16.78
N GLU A 552 105.30 -29.70 -16.24
CA GLU A 552 106.70 -29.29 -16.12
C GLU A 552 107.44 -30.03 -14.99
N MET A 553 106.79 -30.22 -13.84
CA MET A 553 107.33 -31.03 -12.73
C MET A 553 107.52 -32.50 -13.13
N GLU A 554 106.60 -33.12 -13.87
CA GLU A 554 106.77 -34.49 -14.38
C GLU A 554 107.91 -34.59 -15.41
N ARG A 555 108.14 -33.56 -16.23
CA ARG A 555 109.33 -33.49 -17.09
C ARG A 555 110.61 -33.40 -16.26
N MET A 556 110.66 -32.50 -15.27
CA MET A 556 111.79 -32.41 -14.35
C MET A 556 112.04 -33.71 -13.55
N LYS A 557 110.99 -34.44 -13.14
CA LYS A 557 111.13 -35.77 -12.50
C LYS A 557 111.76 -36.77 -13.47
N LEU A 558 111.32 -36.78 -14.73
CA LEU A 558 111.87 -37.66 -15.77
C LEU A 558 113.36 -37.34 -16.05
N ASP A 559 113.71 -36.06 -16.12
CA ASP A 559 115.10 -35.61 -16.29
C ASP A 559 115.97 -35.96 -15.07
N VAL A 560 115.45 -35.80 -13.85
CA VAL A 560 116.12 -36.20 -12.61
C VAL A 560 116.32 -37.73 -12.55
N LEU A 561 115.35 -38.53 -13.00
CA LEU A 561 115.52 -39.98 -13.12
C LEU A 561 116.62 -40.35 -14.12
N GLN A 562 116.65 -39.73 -15.30
CA GLN A 562 117.74 -39.91 -16.27
C GLN A 562 119.10 -39.48 -15.71
N LEU A 563 119.17 -38.40 -14.93
CA LEU A 563 120.40 -37.95 -14.27
C LEU A 563 120.82 -38.90 -13.13
N GLN A 564 119.88 -39.47 -12.37
CA GLN A 564 120.17 -40.47 -11.35
C GLN A 564 120.73 -41.77 -11.95
N ASP A 565 120.19 -42.24 -13.08
CA ASP A 565 120.76 -43.40 -13.78
C ASP A 565 122.15 -43.11 -14.38
N ARG A 566 122.38 -41.91 -14.94
CA ARG A 566 123.74 -41.49 -15.34
C ARG A 566 124.70 -41.45 -14.15
N LEU A 567 124.28 -40.92 -13.01
CA LEU A 567 125.09 -40.86 -11.78
C LEU A 567 125.32 -42.24 -11.14
N ARG A 568 124.38 -43.19 -11.31
CA ARG A 568 124.54 -44.59 -10.94
C ARG A 568 125.63 -45.27 -11.79
N VAL A 569 125.70 -44.97 -13.08
CA VAL A 569 126.78 -45.43 -13.99
C VAL A 569 128.13 -44.76 -13.65
N GLU A 570 128.16 -43.46 -13.39
CA GLU A 570 129.37 -42.70 -13.01
C GLU A 570 129.98 -43.17 -11.67
N ARG A 571 129.14 -43.38 -10.64
CA ARG A 571 129.61 -43.91 -9.34
C ARG A 571 130.15 -45.34 -9.41
N GLY A 572 129.85 -46.08 -10.48
CA GLY A 572 130.50 -47.36 -10.79
C GLY A 572 131.90 -47.22 -11.41
N ARG A 573 132.37 -46.02 -11.75
CA ARG A 573 133.64 -45.76 -12.45
C ARG A 573 134.66 -44.96 -11.63
N VAL A 574 134.23 -44.07 -10.74
CA VAL A 574 135.15 -43.22 -9.94
C VAL A 574 135.70 -43.99 -8.73
N GLY A 575 136.62 -44.91 -8.99
CA GLY A 575 137.21 -45.77 -7.97
C GLY A 575 138.60 -46.30 -8.32
N VAL A 576 139.59 -45.42 -8.54
CA VAL A 576 141.05 -45.71 -8.41
C VAL A 576 141.87 -44.42 -8.65
N ARG A 577 142.77 -44.06 -7.70
CA ARG A 577 143.87 -43.04 -7.78
C ARG A 577 143.42 -41.54 -7.87
N VAL A 578 144.15 -40.53 -7.36
CA VAL A 578 145.45 -40.48 -6.64
C VAL A 578 145.59 -39.23 -5.73
N GLN A 579 146.52 -39.27 -4.74
CA GLN A 579 147.08 -38.17 -3.90
C GLN A 579 146.09 -37.24 -3.13
N ARG A 580 146.12 -37.02 -1.81
CA ARG A 580 147.12 -37.04 -0.70
C ARG A 580 147.76 -35.68 -0.34
N ALA A 581 146.93 -34.78 0.19
CA ALA A 581 147.29 -33.72 1.15
C ALA A 581 146.03 -33.26 1.92
N ILE A 582 146.03 -32.94 3.22
CA ILE A 582 146.98 -33.33 4.28
C ILE A 582 146.22 -33.67 5.59
N VAL A 583 146.46 -33.03 6.75
CA VAL A 583 146.03 -33.49 8.10
C VAL A 583 145.79 -32.32 9.06
N GLY A 584 144.77 -32.41 9.94
CA GLY A 584 144.52 -31.49 11.07
C GLY A 584 143.19 -31.75 11.81
N VAL A 585 143.20 -32.58 12.86
CA VAL A 585 142.06 -33.13 13.66
C VAL A 585 142.45 -33.05 15.15
N PRO A 586 141.59 -33.05 16.21
CA PRO A 586 140.13 -33.37 16.36
C PRO A 586 139.27 -32.19 16.93
N ALA A 587 137.95 -32.21 17.19
CA ALA A 587 136.79 -33.14 17.09
C ALA A 587 136.07 -33.48 18.44
N PHE A 588 134.79 -33.07 18.58
CA PHE A 588 133.73 -33.59 19.48
C PHE A 588 132.38 -33.00 18.98
N ILE A 589 131.31 -33.72 18.58
CA ILE A 589 130.44 -34.74 19.23
C ILE A 589 129.45 -34.15 20.26
N SER A 590 128.19 -33.94 19.84
CA SER A 590 126.89 -34.12 20.55
C SER A 590 125.81 -33.26 19.84
N ARG A 591 124.61 -33.66 19.37
CA ARG A 591 123.64 -34.77 19.61
C ARG A 591 122.42 -34.36 20.46
N ASN A 592 121.38 -33.83 19.80
CA ASN A 592 119.93 -34.02 20.03
C ASN A 592 119.15 -33.22 18.93
N SER A 593 117.98 -33.62 18.38
CA SER A 593 116.68 -34.03 18.97
C SER A 593 115.97 -32.85 19.65
N SER A 594 114.70 -32.52 19.41
CA SER A 594 113.52 -33.21 18.81
C SER A 594 112.75 -32.25 17.84
N GLY A 595 111.64 -32.56 17.15
CA GLY A 595 110.64 -33.65 17.15
C GLY A 595 109.21 -33.11 17.45
N TRP A 596 108.15 -33.78 16.95
CA TRP A 596 106.73 -33.30 16.76
C TRP A 596 106.54 -32.45 15.46
N LEU A 597 105.51 -32.59 14.59
CA LEU A 597 104.24 -33.37 14.51
C LEU A 597 103.07 -32.84 15.40
N VAL A 598 101.76 -32.96 15.13
CA VAL A 598 100.90 -33.80 14.25
C VAL A 598 99.74 -32.95 13.63
N HIS A 599 99.03 -33.50 12.63
CA HIS A 599 97.70 -33.06 12.13
C HIS A 599 96.68 -32.60 13.20
N TYR A 600 95.81 -31.64 12.84
CA TYR A 600 94.35 -31.90 12.81
C TYR A 600 93.61 -31.01 11.78
N ILE A 601 92.46 -31.48 11.28
CA ILE A 601 91.51 -30.77 10.40
C ILE A 601 90.12 -30.91 11.05
N ILE A 602 89.20 -29.98 10.75
CA ILE A 602 87.77 -29.91 11.17
C ILE A 602 87.52 -28.99 12.37
N SER A 603 86.95 -27.82 12.08
CA SER A 603 85.58 -27.47 12.53
C SER A 603 85.03 -26.29 11.72
N ASN A 604 83.71 -26.32 11.47
CA ASN A 604 82.87 -25.29 10.86
C ASN A 604 82.92 -25.16 9.31
N ILE A 605 82.15 -26.06 8.67
CA ILE A 605 81.06 -25.64 7.78
C ILE A 605 79.91 -25.16 8.68
#